data_AF-A0A6G3Q3R1-F1
#
_entry.id   AF-A0A6G3Q3R1-F1
#
_cell.length_a   1.000
_cell.length_b   1.000
_cell.length_c   1.000
_cell.angle_alpha   90.00
_cell.angle_beta   90.00
_cell.angle_gamma   90.00
#
_symmetry.space_group_name_H-M   'P 1'
#
loop_
_entity.id
_entity.type
_entity.pdbx_description
1 polymer ?
#
loop_
_entity_poly.entity_id
_entity_poly.type
_entity_poly.pdbx_seq_one_letter_code
_entity_poly.pdbx_strand_id
1 'polypeptide(L)'
;MNDDELLAHLKATDPALTSKAPRPDVTRLVEATMNTNTNMNAAATTTTQVARPRRRLVPALAFTALLLVGGGVSWGVARGGESAADNAGAGVAGGGQVPGLEPLTLILPDGDSTAVVKCAAPTPELLRRHELAFEGTVTAEKGDRVVLRVDHWYRLDANLANPTDVVRFSSDNGNSEAPDFPLGAHYLVTADDAIVPICGGTTVATDEARAMFQEAFGTPEK
;
A
#
# COMPACT_ATOMS: atom_id res chain seq x y z
N MET A 1 -32.78 -22.04 13.32
CA MET A 1 -33.26 -20.66 13.17
C MET A 1 -33.62 -20.49 11.71
N ASN A 2 -34.89 -20.24 11.41
CA ASN A 2 -35.39 -20.03 10.06
C ASN A 2 -35.34 -18.53 9.69
N ASP A 3 -35.37 -18.19 8.40
CA ASP A 3 -35.30 -16.80 7.92
C ASP A 3 -36.46 -15.95 8.48
N ASP A 4 -37.65 -16.54 8.65
CA ASP A 4 -38.80 -15.88 9.27
C ASP A 4 -38.56 -15.51 10.75
N GLU A 5 -37.85 -16.35 11.50
CA GLU A 5 -37.49 -16.07 12.90
C GLU A 5 -36.46 -14.95 12.98
N LEU A 6 -35.50 -14.95 12.04
CA LEU A 6 -34.46 -13.93 11.92
C LEU A 6 -35.07 -12.57 11.55
N LEU A 7 -35.99 -12.55 10.59
CA LEU A 7 -36.75 -11.36 10.18
C LEU A 7 -37.63 -10.83 11.32
N ALA A 8 -38.28 -11.71 12.08
CA ALA A 8 -39.08 -11.33 13.24
C ALA A 8 -38.21 -10.71 14.35
N HIS A 9 -37.03 -11.28 14.62
CA HIS A 9 -36.10 -10.77 15.64
C HIS A 9 -35.51 -9.41 15.23
N LEU A 10 -35.13 -9.25 13.95
CA LEU A 10 -34.68 -7.96 13.41
C LEU A 10 -35.77 -6.88 13.55
N LYS A 11 -37.02 -7.18 13.16
CA LYS A 11 -38.16 -6.25 13.32
C LYS A 11 -38.49 -5.93 14.78
N ALA A 12 -38.34 -6.90 15.69
CA ALA A 12 -38.55 -6.67 17.12
C ALA A 12 -37.47 -5.78 17.75
N THR A 13 -36.27 -5.75 17.15
CA THR A 13 -35.13 -4.96 17.64
C THR A 13 -35.03 -3.59 16.96
N ASP A 14 -35.76 -3.36 15.87
CA ASP A 14 -35.75 -2.10 15.12
C ASP A 14 -36.27 -0.91 15.96
N PRO A 15 -35.41 0.06 16.33
CA PRO A 15 -35.84 1.23 17.09
C PRO A 15 -36.80 2.13 16.31
N ALA A 16 -36.76 2.11 14.98
CA ALA A 16 -37.63 2.94 14.15
C ALA A 16 -39.10 2.52 14.22
N LEU A 17 -39.38 1.23 14.40
CA LEU A 17 -40.74 0.70 14.54
C LEU A 17 -41.35 0.96 15.93
N THR A 18 -40.52 1.15 16.96
CA THR A 18 -40.97 1.44 18.33
C THR A 18 -40.97 2.94 18.66
N SER A 19 -40.32 3.76 17.83
CA SER A 19 -40.17 5.19 18.05
C SER A 19 -41.48 5.96 17.92
N LYS A 20 -41.97 6.50 19.05
CA LYS A 20 -42.98 7.57 19.07
C LYS A 20 -42.37 8.97 18.98
N ALA A 21 -41.18 9.11 18.37
CA ALA A 21 -40.59 10.42 18.17
C ALA A 21 -41.49 11.30 17.28
N PRO A 22 -41.68 12.59 17.61
CA PRO A 22 -42.25 13.55 16.68
C PRO A 22 -41.50 13.51 15.35
N ARG A 23 -42.21 13.62 14.23
CA ARG A 23 -41.57 13.65 12.91
C ARG A 23 -40.57 14.82 12.87
N PRO A 24 -39.33 14.60 12.38
CA PRO A 24 -38.36 15.67 12.29
C PRO A 24 -38.88 16.77 11.35
N ASP A 25 -38.71 18.02 11.77
CA ASP A 25 -38.98 19.17 10.93
C ASP A 25 -37.90 19.25 9.84
N VAL A 26 -38.23 18.70 8.67
CA VAL A 26 -37.34 18.65 7.51
C VAL A 26 -36.89 20.05 7.06
N THR A 27 -37.73 21.07 7.20
CA THR A 27 -37.39 22.45 6.87
C THR A 27 -36.30 22.96 7.82
N ARG A 28 -36.48 22.71 9.12
CA ARG A 28 -35.48 23.08 10.15
C ARG A 28 -34.18 22.30 10.02
N LEU A 29 -34.20 21.04 9.58
CA LEU A 29 -32.97 20.27 9.30
C LEU A 29 -32.22 20.81 8.07
N VAL A 30 -32.93 21.16 7.00
CA VAL A 30 -32.32 21.77 5.80
C VAL A 30 -31.73 23.15 6.14
N GLU A 31 -32.47 23.97 6.88
CA GLU A 31 -31.99 25.27 7.35
C GLU A 31 -30.78 25.13 8.28
N ALA A 32 -30.81 24.20 9.24
CA ALA A 32 -29.66 23.93 10.12
C ALA A 32 -28.43 23.48 9.32
N THR A 33 -28.61 22.68 8.26
CA THR A 33 -27.51 22.24 7.38
C THR A 33 -26.93 23.42 6.60
N MET A 34 -27.77 24.30 6.03
CA MET A 34 -27.35 25.50 5.31
C MET A 34 -26.69 26.55 6.23
N ASN A 35 -27.15 26.66 7.47
CA ASN A 35 -26.66 27.63 8.45
C ASN A 35 -25.57 27.07 9.38
N THR A 36 -25.16 25.80 9.23
CA THR A 36 -23.99 25.24 9.94
C THR A 36 -22.72 25.76 9.29
N ASN A 37 -22.37 26.99 9.67
CA ASN A 37 -21.10 27.61 9.31
C ASN A 37 -19.99 26.97 10.16
N THR A 38 -18.91 26.51 9.53
CA THR A 38 -17.84 25.68 10.14
C THR A 38 -16.92 26.49 11.07
N ASN A 39 -17.49 27.07 12.12
CA ASN A 39 -16.76 27.64 13.25
C ASN A 39 -16.71 26.65 14.41
N MET A 40 -16.02 25.52 14.20
CA MET A 40 -15.50 24.71 15.32
C MET A 40 -14.34 25.47 15.99
N ASN A 41 -14.68 26.47 16.79
CA ASN A 41 -13.77 27.10 17.73
C ASN A 41 -14.58 27.62 18.95
N ALA A 42 -14.01 27.44 20.14
CA ALA A 42 -14.52 27.88 21.45
C ALA A 42 -15.77 27.16 22.01
N ALA A 43 -15.59 25.93 22.52
CA ALA A 43 -16.32 25.43 23.69
C ALA A 43 -15.56 24.33 24.49
N ALA A 44 -14.22 24.34 24.48
CA ALA A 44 -13.40 23.41 25.27
C ALA A 44 -13.02 24.01 26.64
N THR A 45 -14.01 24.21 27.53
CA THR A 45 -13.77 24.72 28.89
C THR A 45 -14.61 23.99 29.94
N THR A 46 -14.14 22.81 30.36
CA THR A 46 -14.46 22.29 31.71
C THR A 46 -13.18 21.76 32.35
N THR A 47 -12.63 22.56 33.25
CA THR A 47 -11.51 22.21 34.15
C THR A 47 -11.89 21.14 35.16
N THR A 48 -11.06 20.11 35.31
CA THR A 48 -10.67 19.61 36.65
C THR A 48 -9.26 19.01 36.64
N GLN A 49 -8.42 19.41 37.58
CA GLN A 49 -7.12 18.79 37.86
C GLN A 49 -7.28 17.47 38.63
N VAL A 50 -6.44 16.47 38.36
CA VAL A 50 -5.73 15.73 39.43
C VAL A 50 -4.33 15.36 38.93
N ALA A 51 -3.30 15.71 39.70
CA ALA A 51 -1.92 15.28 39.44
C ALA A 51 -1.52 14.15 40.41
N ARG A 52 -0.85 13.09 39.92
CA ARG A 52 0.45 12.63 40.47
C ARG A 52 1.13 11.55 39.59
N PRO A 53 2.45 11.63 39.35
CA PRO A 53 3.20 10.59 38.62
C PRO A 53 3.63 9.44 39.53
N ARG A 54 3.79 8.22 38.96
CA ARG A 54 4.49 7.09 39.61
C ARG A 54 5.44 6.37 38.66
N ARG A 55 6.75 6.61 38.85
CA ARG A 55 7.87 5.84 38.27
C ARG A 55 7.81 4.35 38.63
N ARG A 56 7.88 3.48 37.61
CA ARG A 56 8.45 2.10 37.53
C ARG A 56 8.78 1.82 36.05
N LEU A 57 9.92 1.27 35.58
CA LEU A 57 11.17 0.74 36.17
C LEU A 57 10.99 -0.60 36.94
N VAL A 58 11.69 -1.72 36.63
CA VAL A 58 12.81 -2.02 35.68
C VAL A 58 12.47 -3.32 34.86
N PRO A 59 13.39 -4.23 34.41
CA PRO A 59 13.74 -4.47 32.99
C PRO A 59 13.36 -5.84 32.36
N ALA A 60 13.61 -5.92 31.04
CA ALA A 60 14.19 -7.02 30.24
C ALA A 60 13.94 -8.51 30.56
N LEU A 61 13.59 -9.27 29.51
CA LEU A 61 14.07 -10.64 29.28
C LEU A 61 14.23 -10.88 27.77
N ALA A 62 15.46 -11.17 27.33
CA ALA A 62 15.74 -11.58 25.96
C ALA A 62 15.61 -13.10 25.83
N PHE A 63 15.00 -13.57 24.75
CA PHE A 63 15.00 -14.99 24.38
C PHE A 63 15.60 -15.19 23.00
N THR A 64 16.91 -15.47 22.98
CA THR A 64 17.59 -16.05 21.84
C THR A 64 17.30 -17.54 21.76
N ALA A 65 16.80 -18.03 20.63
CA ALA A 65 16.79 -19.45 20.30
C ALA A 65 17.06 -19.65 18.79
N LEU A 66 18.31 -19.98 18.46
CA LEU A 66 18.62 -20.57 17.15
C LEU A 66 17.95 -21.95 17.06
N LEU A 67 17.32 -22.25 15.92
CA LEU A 67 17.17 -23.62 15.46
C LEU A 67 17.56 -23.73 13.98
N LEU A 68 18.78 -24.21 13.77
CA LEU A 68 19.27 -24.73 12.50
C LEU A 68 18.62 -26.08 12.21
N VAL A 69 17.70 -26.12 11.25
CA VAL A 69 17.29 -27.31 10.50
C VAL A 69 17.16 -26.82 9.05
N GLY A 70 17.86 -27.32 8.05
CA GLY A 70 18.35 -28.68 7.87
C GLY A 70 17.59 -29.28 6.68
N GLY A 71 18.08 -29.06 5.45
CA GLY A 71 17.30 -29.36 4.25
C GLY A 71 18.03 -29.01 2.95
N GLY A 72 19.17 -29.65 2.71
CA GLY A 72 19.83 -29.57 1.40
C GLY A 72 19.15 -30.51 0.39
N VAL A 73 18.90 -30.00 -0.82
CA VAL A 73 18.57 -30.85 -1.98
C VAL A 73 19.57 -30.56 -3.10
N SER A 74 20.70 -31.26 -3.05
CA SER A 74 21.66 -31.30 -4.16
C SER A 74 21.14 -32.26 -5.23
N TRP A 75 20.86 -31.77 -6.44
CA TRP A 75 20.56 -32.67 -7.57
C TRP A 75 21.40 -32.37 -8.81
N GLY A 76 22.22 -33.37 -9.16
CA GLY A 76 22.44 -33.80 -10.55
C GLY A 76 23.23 -32.88 -11.46
N VAL A 77 24.53 -33.15 -11.61
CA VAL A 77 25.37 -32.57 -12.68
C VAL A 77 25.42 -33.50 -13.90
N ALA A 78 25.68 -32.91 -15.08
CA ALA A 78 26.07 -33.53 -16.36
C ALA A 78 24.93 -34.08 -17.25
N ARG A 79 25.00 -34.00 -18.59
CA ARG A 79 26.12 -33.67 -19.50
C ARG A 79 25.71 -32.66 -20.59
N GLY A 80 26.69 -31.98 -21.19
CA GLY A 80 26.55 -31.38 -22.53
C GLY A 80 27.07 -32.32 -23.64
N GLY A 81 26.76 -32.02 -24.91
CA GLY A 81 27.33 -32.70 -26.08
C GLY A 81 26.36 -32.87 -27.25
N GLU A 82 26.59 -32.08 -28.30
CA GLU A 82 26.12 -32.15 -29.71
C GLU A 82 24.71 -32.65 -30.14
N SER A 83 23.93 -31.68 -30.65
CA SER A 83 23.31 -31.66 -32.00
C SER A 83 22.41 -32.81 -32.52
N ALA A 84 21.10 -32.56 -32.50
CA ALA A 84 20.16 -32.98 -33.55
C ALA A 84 19.13 -31.86 -33.80
N ALA A 85 18.66 -31.71 -35.04
CA ALA A 85 17.92 -30.53 -35.50
C ALA A 85 16.40 -30.57 -35.24
N ASP A 86 15.79 -29.40 -35.40
CA ASP A 86 14.38 -29.12 -35.66
C ASP A 86 13.32 -29.66 -34.67
N ASN A 87 12.74 -28.74 -33.90
CA ASN A 87 11.34 -28.34 -34.12
C ASN A 87 11.05 -26.97 -33.46
N ALA A 88 10.22 -26.16 -34.11
CA ALA A 88 9.86 -24.83 -33.65
C ALA A 88 8.72 -24.85 -32.61
N GLY A 89 8.75 -23.95 -31.63
CA GLY A 89 7.61 -23.74 -30.74
C GLY A 89 7.88 -22.98 -29.44
N ALA A 90 7.54 -21.68 -29.44
CA ALA A 90 7.24 -20.82 -28.29
C ALA A 90 8.35 -20.50 -27.26
N GLY A 91 8.42 -19.21 -26.88
CA GLY A 91 8.79 -18.83 -25.51
C GLY A 91 10.19 -18.27 -25.26
N VAL A 92 10.64 -17.25 -26.01
CA VAL A 92 11.74 -16.38 -25.56
C VAL A 92 11.29 -14.92 -25.48
N ALA A 93 10.75 -14.57 -24.31
CA ALA A 93 10.84 -13.23 -23.75
C ALA A 93 11.48 -13.41 -22.36
N GLY A 94 12.81 -13.62 -22.37
CA GLY A 94 13.57 -13.94 -21.17
C GLY A 94 13.62 -12.75 -20.22
N GLY A 95 12.87 -12.81 -19.13
CA GLY A 95 13.15 -12.01 -17.94
C GLY A 95 14.48 -12.49 -17.34
N GLY A 96 15.57 -11.88 -17.77
CA GLY A 96 16.93 -12.23 -17.33
C GLY A 96 17.14 -11.88 -15.86
N GLN A 97 16.80 -12.82 -14.97
CA GLN A 97 17.19 -12.71 -13.56
C GLN A 97 18.71 -12.80 -13.47
N VAL A 98 19.38 -11.66 -13.29
CA VAL A 98 20.82 -11.63 -12.94
C VAL A 98 20.96 -12.21 -11.54
N PRO A 99 21.65 -13.36 -11.35
CA PRO A 99 21.77 -13.96 -10.02
C PRO A 99 22.80 -13.15 -9.20
N GLY A 100 22.35 -12.43 -8.18
CA GLY A 100 23.25 -11.81 -7.19
C GLY A 100 22.86 -10.43 -6.65
N LEU A 101 21.87 -9.76 -7.23
CA LEU A 101 21.33 -8.50 -6.69
C LEU A 101 20.10 -8.81 -5.82
N GLU A 102 20.14 -8.41 -4.54
CA GLU A 102 18.95 -8.52 -3.67
C GLU A 102 17.86 -7.55 -4.17
N PRO A 103 16.59 -7.98 -4.25
CA PRO A 103 15.48 -7.10 -4.63
C PRO A 103 15.32 -5.91 -3.68
N LEU A 104 15.16 -4.71 -4.24
CA LEU A 104 14.89 -3.50 -3.47
C LEU A 104 13.54 -3.70 -2.77
N THR A 105 13.54 -3.69 -1.44
CA THR A 105 12.31 -3.87 -0.68
C THR A 105 11.75 -2.51 -0.29
N LEU A 106 10.52 -2.25 -0.70
CA LEU A 106 9.74 -1.06 -0.33
C LEU A 106 8.58 -1.47 0.59
N ILE A 107 8.29 -0.62 1.57
CA ILE A 107 7.25 -0.85 2.58
C ILE A 107 5.98 -0.12 2.16
N LEU A 108 4.84 -0.82 2.19
CA LEU A 108 3.51 -0.22 2.04
C LEU A 108 2.89 -0.11 3.44
N PRO A 109 2.91 1.08 4.07
CA PRO A 109 2.49 1.26 5.46
C PRO A 109 0.98 1.06 5.62
N ASP A 110 0.58 0.61 6.81
CA ASP A 110 -0.82 0.34 7.12
C ASP A 110 -1.70 1.59 7.21
N GLY A 111 -2.98 1.43 6.84
CA GLY A 111 -3.98 2.49 6.89
C GLY A 111 -4.44 2.91 8.30
N ASP A 112 -3.83 2.39 9.38
CA ASP A 112 -4.27 2.60 10.78
C ASP A 112 -4.00 4.03 11.34
N SER A 113 -3.84 5.02 10.46
CA SER A 113 -4.04 6.40 10.88
C SER A 113 -5.53 6.62 11.17
N THR A 114 -5.90 6.53 12.44
CA THR A 114 -7.26 6.88 12.95
C THR A 114 -7.74 8.30 12.60
N ALA A 115 -6.87 9.13 12.03
CA ALA A 115 -7.24 10.30 11.26
C ALA A 115 -7.50 9.93 9.79
N VAL A 116 -8.76 10.03 9.34
CA VAL A 116 -9.12 9.88 7.92
C VAL A 116 -8.48 11.02 7.10
N VAL A 117 -7.27 10.79 6.59
CA VAL A 117 -6.55 11.73 5.75
C VAL A 117 -7.16 11.69 4.34
N LYS A 118 -7.82 12.78 3.94
CA LYS A 118 -8.24 12.92 2.54
C LYS A 118 -7.01 13.18 1.68
N CYS A 119 -6.62 12.19 0.88
CA CYS A 119 -5.54 12.36 -0.09
C CYS A 119 -5.85 13.51 -1.06
N ALA A 120 -4.87 14.39 -1.28
CA ALA A 120 -4.90 15.33 -2.39
C ALA A 120 -4.62 14.57 -3.70
N ALA A 121 -5.11 15.11 -4.82
CA ALA A 121 -4.72 14.61 -6.14
C ALA A 121 -3.21 14.82 -6.36
N PRO A 122 -2.49 13.87 -6.98
CA PRO A 122 -1.08 14.05 -7.32
C PRO A 122 -0.91 15.19 -8.32
N THR A 123 0.18 15.95 -8.18
CA THR A 123 0.64 16.93 -9.18
C THR A 123 2.14 16.75 -9.41
N PRO A 124 2.68 17.18 -10.56
CA PRO A 124 4.13 17.10 -10.84
C PRO A 124 5.00 17.75 -9.74
N GLU A 125 4.54 18.83 -9.10
CA GLU A 125 5.25 19.55 -8.02
C GLU A 125 5.30 18.78 -6.70
N LEU A 126 4.33 17.87 -6.48
CA LEU A 126 4.35 16.94 -5.35
C LEU A 126 5.26 15.76 -5.69
N LEU A 127 5.09 15.16 -6.88
CA LEU A 127 5.90 14.04 -7.34
C LEU A 127 7.40 14.37 -7.33
N ARG A 128 7.80 15.56 -7.81
CA ARG A 128 9.19 16.06 -7.83
C ARG A 128 9.91 16.04 -6.48
N ARG A 129 9.19 15.93 -5.36
CA ARG A 129 9.76 15.89 -4.01
C ARG A 129 10.28 14.51 -3.63
N HIS A 130 9.77 13.45 -4.27
CA HIS A 130 10.13 12.10 -3.90
C HIS A 130 11.56 11.73 -4.31
N GLU A 131 12.22 10.93 -3.49
CA GLU A 131 13.60 10.50 -3.73
C GLU A 131 13.70 9.42 -4.82
N LEU A 132 12.69 8.55 -4.90
CA LEU A 132 12.65 7.41 -5.81
C LEU A 132 11.35 7.40 -6.62
N ALA A 133 11.44 7.13 -7.93
CA ALA A 133 10.29 7.03 -8.82
C ALA A 133 10.52 6.07 -10.00
N PHE A 134 9.60 5.14 -10.25
CA PHE A 134 9.72 4.16 -11.35
C PHE A 134 8.36 3.71 -11.92
N GLU A 135 8.36 3.19 -13.15
CA GLU A 135 7.31 2.34 -13.69
C GLU A 135 7.72 0.87 -13.57
N GLY A 136 6.81 -0.01 -13.15
CA GLY A 136 7.07 -1.45 -13.08
C GLY A 136 5.83 -2.33 -13.31
N THR A 137 6.08 -3.52 -13.87
CA THR A 137 5.09 -4.57 -14.11
C THR A 137 5.01 -5.50 -12.91
N VAL A 138 3.81 -5.81 -12.40
CA VAL A 138 3.63 -6.86 -11.39
C VAL A 138 3.94 -8.23 -11.99
N THR A 139 4.89 -8.95 -11.41
CA THR A 139 5.37 -10.26 -11.91
C THR A 139 5.03 -11.44 -10.99
N ALA A 140 4.85 -11.19 -9.69
CA ALA A 140 4.40 -12.20 -8.74
C ALA A 140 3.66 -11.55 -7.56
N GLU A 141 2.70 -12.28 -7.01
CA GLU A 141 1.96 -11.93 -5.80
C GLU A 141 1.94 -13.18 -4.90
N LYS A 142 2.22 -13.01 -3.61
CA LYS A 142 2.18 -14.10 -2.63
C LYS A 142 1.95 -13.57 -1.22
N GLY A 143 0.70 -13.56 -0.77
CA GLY A 143 0.33 -13.13 0.57
C GLY A 143 0.56 -11.64 0.78
N ASP A 144 1.40 -11.29 1.74
CA ASP A 144 1.84 -9.93 2.12
C ASP A 144 2.81 -9.28 1.12
N ARG A 145 3.12 -9.94 0.00
CA ARG A 145 4.23 -9.55 -0.89
C ARG A 145 3.84 -9.52 -2.35
N VAL A 146 4.17 -8.39 -2.98
CA VAL A 146 4.09 -8.18 -4.43
C VAL A 146 5.51 -8.00 -4.96
N VAL A 147 5.79 -8.53 -6.15
CA VAL A 147 7.09 -8.37 -6.83
C VAL A 147 6.86 -7.70 -8.16
N LEU A 148 7.47 -6.54 -8.35
CA LEU A 148 7.43 -5.76 -9.57
C LEU A 148 8.78 -5.88 -10.28
N ARG A 149 8.76 -6.11 -11.59
CA ARG A 149 9.93 -5.83 -12.44
C ARG A 149 9.89 -4.34 -12.78
N VAL A 150 10.99 -3.64 -12.58
CA VAL A 150 11.11 -2.24 -13.01
C VAL A 150 11.28 -2.22 -14.52
N ASP A 151 10.41 -1.46 -15.19
CA ASP A 151 10.45 -1.26 -16.65
C ASP A 151 11.12 0.08 -16.99
N HIS A 152 10.98 1.10 -16.14
CA HIS A 152 11.64 2.39 -16.30
C HIS A 152 11.90 3.11 -14.97
N TRP A 153 13.12 3.63 -14.77
CA TRP A 153 13.46 4.51 -13.66
C TRP A 153 13.29 5.98 -14.06
N TYR A 154 12.35 6.69 -13.44
CA TYR A 154 12.20 8.13 -13.57
C TYR A 154 13.16 8.90 -12.65
N ARG A 155 13.34 8.39 -11.43
CA ARG A 155 14.33 8.87 -10.47
C ARG A 155 14.83 7.70 -9.64
N LEU A 156 16.14 7.67 -9.44
CA LEU A 156 16.81 6.74 -8.55
C LEU A 156 17.50 7.53 -7.43
N ASP A 157 17.44 7.00 -6.20
CA ASP A 157 18.23 7.50 -5.08
C ASP A 157 19.74 7.43 -5.43
N ALA A 158 20.44 8.55 -5.26
CA ALA A 158 21.88 8.67 -5.53
C ALA A 158 22.74 7.73 -4.67
N ASN A 159 22.20 7.19 -3.56
CA ASN A 159 22.88 6.21 -2.71
C ASN A 159 22.75 4.76 -3.24
N LEU A 160 21.81 4.46 -4.14
CA LEU A 160 21.72 3.16 -4.81
C LEU A 160 22.72 3.05 -5.96
N ALA A 161 23.94 2.61 -5.61
CA ALA A 161 25.05 2.43 -6.57
C ALA A 161 24.78 1.41 -7.69
N ASN A 162 23.85 0.46 -7.49
CA ASN A 162 23.32 -0.43 -8.52
C ASN A 162 21.82 -0.65 -8.28
N PRO A 163 20.92 -0.03 -9.06
CA PRO A 163 19.51 -0.38 -8.99
C PRO A 163 19.32 -1.82 -9.46
N THR A 164 18.44 -2.55 -8.80
CA THR A 164 17.97 -3.86 -9.25
C THR A 164 16.70 -3.69 -10.07
N ASP A 165 16.55 -4.47 -11.14
CA ASP A 165 15.35 -4.48 -11.98
C ASP A 165 14.15 -5.17 -11.29
N VAL A 166 14.29 -5.56 -10.01
CA VAL A 166 13.25 -6.24 -9.23
C VAL A 166 13.02 -5.51 -7.91
N VAL A 167 11.82 -4.93 -7.77
CA VAL A 167 11.33 -4.32 -6.53
C VAL A 167 10.35 -5.28 -5.85
N ARG A 168 10.41 -5.35 -4.53
CA ARG A 168 9.48 -6.11 -3.69
C ARG A 168 8.71 -5.14 -2.80
N PHE A 169 7.39 -5.21 -2.87
CA PHE A 169 6.52 -4.62 -1.87
C PHE A 169 6.32 -5.61 -0.71
N SER A 170 6.33 -5.09 0.51
CA SER A 170 5.94 -5.80 1.72
C SER A 170 4.95 -4.92 2.47
N SER A 171 3.82 -5.48 2.93
CA SER A 171 2.93 -4.83 3.89
C SER A 171 3.05 -5.47 5.27
N ASP A 172 3.03 -4.65 6.31
CA ASP A 172 3.14 -5.04 7.70
C ASP A 172 1.79 -5.47 8.30
N ASN A 173 1.24 -6.55 7.72
CA ASN A 173 0.10 -7.37 8.17
C ASN A 173 -1.30 -6.91 7.72
N GLY A 174 -1.85 -7.58 6.69
CA GLY A 174 -3.31 -7.74 6.54
C GLY A 174 -4.10 -6.46 6.20
N ASN A 175 -3.41 -5.41 5.74
CA ASN A 175 -3.98 -4.13 5.33
C ASN A 175 -5.07 -4.33 4.27
N SER A 176 -6.34 -4.34 4.70
CA SER A 176 -7.49 -4.67 3.84
C SER A 176 -7.86 -3.54 2.86
N GLU A 177 -7.18 -2.40 2.97
CA GLU A 177 -7.27 -1.25 2.07
C GLU A 177 -6.06 -1.13 1.14
N ALA A 178 -5.11 -2.07 1.21
CA ALA A 178 -4.01 -2.14 0.24
C ALA A 178 -4.60 -2.37 -1.17
N PRO A 179 -4.16 -1.61 -2.19
CA PRO A 179 -4.67 -1.79 -3.54
C PRO A 179 -4.30 -3.17 -4.09
N ASP A 180 -5.24 -3.81 -4.79
CA ASP A 180 -4.96 -5.05 -5.51
C ASP A 180 -3.89 -4.81 -6.59
N PHE A 181 -2.93 -5.73 -6.69
CA PHE A 181 -1.84 -5.71 -7.67
C PHE A 181 -1.96 -6.91 -8.63
N PRO A 182 -2.90 -6.90 -9.59
CA PRO A 182 -3.08 -7.99 -10.53
C PRO A 182 -1.82 -8.24 -11.37
N LEU A 183 -1.48 -9.52 -11.54
CA LEU A 183 -0.33 -9.97 -12.32
C LEU A 183 -0.36 -9.39 -13.75
N GLY A 184 0.77 -8.84 -14.19
CA GLY A 184 0.93 -8.22 -15.51
C GLY A 184 0.46 -6.76 -15.60
N ALA A 185 -0.14 -6.19 -14.56
CA ALA A 185 -0.47 -4.76 -14.56
C ALA A 185 0.77 -3.88 -14.32
N HIS A 186 0.75 -2.68 -14.91
CA HIS A 186 1.81 -1.70 -14.83
C HIS A 186 1.44 -0.59 -13.83
N TYR A 187 2.36 -0.27 -12.93
CA TYR A 187 2.20 0.76 -11.91
C TYR A 187 3.33 1.77 -11.96
N LEU A 188 2.98 3.03 -11.73
CA LEU A 188 3.90 4.11 -11.43
C LEU A 188 3.99 4.26 -9.91
N VAL A 189 5.21 4.29 -9.40
CA VAL A 189 5.50 4.20 -7.97
C VAL A 189 6.44 5.33 -7.56
N THR A 190 6.16 5.99 -6.44
CA THR A 190 7.11 6.84 -5.73
C THR A 190 7.37 6.33 -4.32
N ALA A 191 8.56 6.61 -3.79
CA ALA A 191 8.93 6.29 -2.42
C ALA A 191 9.98 7.27 -1.87
N ASP A 192 9.98 7.42 -0.55
CA ASP A 192 10.96 8.16 0.26
C ASP A 192 11.43 7.24 1.39
N ASP A 193 12.73 7.21 1.73
CA ASP A 193 13.26 6.33 2.80
C ASP A 193 12.82 4.84 2.68
N ALA A 194 12.65 4.35 1.45
CA ALA A 194 12.09 3.03 1.10
C ALA A 194 10.62 2.77 1.52
N ILE A 195 9.86 3.81 1.86
CA ILE A 195 8.43 3.77 2.20
C ILE A 195 7.62 4.35 1.05
N VAL A 196 6.59 3.63 0.61
CA VAL A 196 5.61 4.10 -0.37
C VAL A 196 4.53 4.91 0.36
N PRO A 197 4.28 6.19 0.02
CA PRO A 197 3.28 6.98 0.72
C PRO A 197 1.85 6.52 0.39
N ILE A 198 1.02 6.35 1.42
CA ILE A 198 -0.40 5.91 1.32
C ILE A 198 -1.18 6.75 0.29
N CYS A 199 -0.96 8.06 0.29
CA CYS A 199 -1.54 8.97 -0.69
C CYS A 199 -0.61 9.14 -1.90
N GLY A 200 -0.98 8.55 -3.04
CA GLY A 200 -0.33 8.82 -4.33
C GLY A 200 1.01 8.12 -4.57
N GLY A 201 1.50 7.30 -3.64
CA GLY A 201 2.74 6.52 -3.80
C GLY A 201 2.66 5.41 -4.84
N THR A 202 1.46 4.94 -5.19
CA THR A 202 1.22 4.02 -6.30
C THR A 202 0.02 4.48 -7.12
N THR A 203 0.16 4.50 -8.45
CA THR A 203 -0.95 4.68 -9.39
C THR A 203 -0.80 3.74 -10.57
N VAL A 204 -1.91 3.39 -11.23
CA VAL A 204 -1.88 2.59 -12.47
C VAL A 204 -1.18 3.41 -13.56
N ALA A 205 -0.31 2.76 -14.35
CA ALA A 205 0.41 3.40 -15.44
C ALA A 205 -0.50 3.66 -16.66
N THR A 206 -1.37 4.67 -16.53
CA THR A 206 -2.11 5.28 -17.65
C THR A 206 -1.22 6.29 -18.37
N ASP A 207 -1.58 6.65 -19.62
CA ASP A 207 -0.78 7.61 -20.39
C ASP A 207 -0.76 9.02 -19.76
N GLU A 208 -1.86 9.41 -19.09
CA GLU A 208 -1.94 10.65 -18.30
C GLU A 208 -0.99 10.60 -17.08
N ALA A 209 -0.96 9.48 -16.35
CA ALA A 209 -0.06 9.32 -15.22
C ALA A 209 1.42 9.25 -15.66
N ARG A 210 1.73 8.58 -16.78
CA ARG A 210 3.07 8.58 -17.38
C ARG A 210 3.50 9.98 -17.79
N ALA A 211 2.62 10.76 -18.42
CA ALA A 211 2.90 12.15 -18.77
C ALA A 211 3.19 13.00 -17.52
N MET A 212 2.43 12.80 -16.42
CA MET A 212 2.68 13.48 -15.14
C MET A 212 4.04 13.12 -14.52
N PHE A 213 4.45 11.84 -14.58
CA PHE A 213 5.78 11.39 -14.13
C PHE A 213 6.90 11.91 -15.04
N GLN A 214 6.68 11.97 -16.36
CA GLN A 214 7.61 12.58 -17.32
C GLN A 214 7.77 14.09 -17.08
N GLU A 215 6.69 14.81 -16.78
CA GLU A 215 6.77 16.23 -16.43
C GLU A 215 7.45 16.45 -15.06
N ALA A 216 7.26 15.53 -14.12
CA ALA A 216 7.91 15.58 -12.81
C ALA A 216 9.42 15.32 -12.89
N PHE A 217 9.83 14.26 -13.57
CA PHE A 217 11.18 13.70 -13.47
C PHE A 217 11.97 13.63 -14.78
N GLY A 218 11.28 13.72 -15.92
CA GLY A 218 11.93 13.69 -17.23
C GLY A 218 12.94 14.83 -17.36
N THR A 219 14.12 14.52 -17.89
CA THR A 219 15.04 15.57 -18.34
C THR A 219 14.35 16.36 -19.46
N PRO A 220 14.34 17.70 -19.42
CA PRO A 220 13.86 18.48 -20.54
C PRO A 220 14.70 18.13 -21.78
N GLU A 221 14.06 17.63 -22.84
CA GLU A 221 14.68 17.54 -24.15
C GLU A 221 15.19 18.94 -24.55
N LYS A 222 16.40 18.99 -25.11
CA LYS A 222 17.22 20.20 -25.18
C LYS A 222 17.76 20.44 -26.57
#